data_AF-A0A1A8N193-F1
#
_entry.id   AF-A0A1A8N193-F1
#
_cell.length_a   1.000
_cell.length_b   1.000
_cell.length_c   1.000
_cell.angle_alpha   90.00
_cell.angle_beta   90.00
_cell.angle_gamma   90.00
#
_symmetry.space_group_name_H-M   'P 1'
#
loop_
_entity.id
_entity.type
_entity.pdbx_description
1 polymer ?
#
loop_
_entity_poly.entity_id
_entity_poly.type
_entity_poly.pdbx_seq_one_letter_code
_entity_poly.pdbx_strand_id
1 'polypeptide(L)'
;DSMTYHHGRPFSTYDHDNDIAVTNCALSYKGAFWYKNCHRVNLMGRYGDNSHSKGVNWFHWKGHEHSIEFAEMKIRPSNFRNLEGRRKRS
;
A
#
# COMPACT_ATOMS: atom_id res chain seq x y z
N ASP A 1 6.66 7.40 8.06
CA ASP A 1 6.07 7.16 6.72
C ASP A 1 6.37 5.71 6.32
N SER A 2 5.35 4.90 6.00
CA SER A 2 5.53 3.50 5.60
C SER A 2 5.67 3.33 4.08
N MET A 3 5.13 4.24 3.28
CA MET A 3 5.15 4.11 1.81
C MET A 3 6.51 4.44 1.20
N THR A 4 7.34 5.25 1.86
CA THR A 4 8.72 5.51 1.41
C THR A 4 9.53 4.22 1.25
N TYR A 5 9.25 3.20 2.07
CA TYR A 5 9.94 1.90 2.01
C TYR A 5 9.76 1.18 0.66
N HIS A 6 8.63 1.43 0.01
CA HIS A 6 8.22 0.84 -1.27
C HIS A 6 8.68 1.68 -2.47
N HIS A 7 9.33 2.82 -2.25
CA HIS A 7 9.72 3.73 -3.32
C HIS A 7 10.69 3.08 -4.32
N GLY A 8 10.41 3.26 -5.61
CA GLY A 8 11.22 2.74 -6.71
C GLY A 8 11.20 1.21 -6.86
N ARG A 9 10.30 0.50 -6.16
CA ARG A 9 10.19 -0.96 -6.29
C ARG A 9 9.29 -1.32 -7.47
N PRO A 10 9.61 -2.40 -8.20
CA PRO A 10 8.69 -2.96 -9.18
C PRO A 10 7.47 -3.57 -8.48
N PHE A 11 6.39 -3.75 -9.23
CA PHE A 11 5.18 -4.38 -8.72
C PHE A 11 5.34 -5.91 -8.78
N SER A 12 4.96 -6.61 -7.71
CA SER A 12 5.04 -8.07 -7.61
C SER A 12 3.66 -8.69 -7.37
N THR A 13 3.43 -9.84 -7.99
CA THR A 13 2.22 -10.67 -7.85
C THR A 13 2.61 -12.11 -7.50
N TYR A 14 1.62 -12.96 -7.19
CA TYR A 14 1.89 -14.35 -6.80
C TYR A 14 2.55 -15.18 -7.92
N ASP A 15 2.32 -14.82 -9.18
CA ASP A 15 2.81 -15.46 -10.40
C ASP A 15 3.96 -14.70 -11.08
N HIS A 16 4.27 -13.49 -10.61
CA HIS A 16 5.35 -12.67 -11.14
C HIS A 16 6.10 -11.97 -10.01
N ASP A 17 7.17 -12.61 -9.57
CA ASP A 17 7.99 -12.15 -8.45
C ASP A 17 9.09 -11.19 -8.93
N ASN A 18 8.96 -9.92 -8.52
CA ASN A 18 9.95 -8.87 -8.76
C ASN A 18 10.52 -8.29 -7.47
N ASP A 19 10.21 -8.89 -6.32
CA ASP A 19 10.69 -8.39 -5.04
C ASP A 19 12.14 -8.84 -4.77
N ILE A 20 12.76 -8.29 -3.71
CA ILE A 20 14.17 -8.60 -3.38
C ILE A 20 14.28 -9.57 -2.19
N ALA A 21 13.15 -10.11 -1.72
CA ALA A 21 13.16 -11.04 -0.62
C ALA A 21 13.61 -12.42 -1.09
N VAL A 22 13.93 -13.29 -0.12
CA VAL A 22 14.26 -14.69 -0.40
C VAL A 22 13.01 -15.50 -0.77
N THR A 23 11.83 -15.01 -0.39
CA THR A 23 10.54 -15.64 -0.63
C THR A 23 9.65 -14.71 -1.44
N ASN A 24 8.78 -15.26 -2.29
CA ASN A 24 7.76 -14.46 -2.97
C ASN A 24 6.81 -13.79 -1.96
N CYS A 25 6.92 -12.47 -1.82
CA CYS A 25 6.17 -11.71 -0.82
C CYS A 25 4.67 -11.64 -1.13
N ALA A 26 4.33 -11.54 -2.41
CA ALA A 26 2.93 -11.53 -2.86
C ALA A 26 2.21 -12.83 -2.47
N LEU A 27 2.90 -13.97 -2.63
CA LEU A 27 2.40 -15.28 -2.24
C LEU A 27 2.30 -15.42 -0.71
N SER A 28 3.32 -14.98 0.03
CA SER A 28 3.39 -15.07 1.51
C SER A 28 2.33 -14.20 2.20
N TYR A 29 2.18 -12.96 1.74
CA TYR A 29 1.38 -11.92 2.40
C TYR A 29 0.04 -11.62 1.71
N LYS A 30 -0.35 -12.50 0.77
CA LYS A 30 -1.70 -12.56 0.19
C LYS A 30 -2.15 -11.24 -0.44
N GLY A 31 -1.24 -10.60 -1.17
CA GLY A 31 -1.51 -9.35 -1.85
C GLY A 31 -0.66 -9.19 -3.11
N ALA A 32 -0.80 -8.03 -3.74
CA ALA A 32 0.01 -7.60 -4.87
C ALA A 32 0.40 -6.15 -4.63
N PHE A 33 1.69 -5.85 -4.60
CA PHE A 33 2.17 -4.53 -4.25
C PHE A 33 3.60 -4.30 -4.73
N TRP A 34 4.09 -3.06 -4.55
CA TRP A 34 5.49 -2.71 -4.78
C TRP A 34 6.39 -3.24 -3.66
N TYR A 35 6.53 -4.56 -3.55
CA TYR A 35 7.26 -5.20 -2.46
C TYR A 35 8.78 -4.95 -2.54
N LYS A 36 9.44 -4.84 -1.37
CA LYS A 36 10.91 -4.78 -1.23
C LYS A 36 11.42 -6.06 -0.59
N ASN A 37 11.80 -6.05 0.68
CA ASN A 37 11.88 -7.26 1.49
C ASN A 37 10.48 -7.42 2.10
N CYS A 38 9.54 -7.69 1.22
CA CYS A 38 8.10 -7.66 1.44
C CYS A 38 7.56 -6.26 1.72
N HIS A 39 7.00 -5.97 2.90
CA HIS A 39 6.26 -4.73 3.07
C HIS A 39 6.36 -4.06 4.44
N ARG A 40 6.10 -2.75 4.43
CA ARG A 40 5.63 -1.98 5.59
C ARG A 40 4.17 -1.53 5.43
N VAL A 41 3.63 -1.64 4.23
CA VAL A 41 2.21 -1.41 3.90
C VAL A 41 1.74 -2.53 2.97
N ASN A 42 0.61 -3.13 3.29
CA ASN A 42 -0.04 -4.11 2.42
C ASN A 42 -1.50 -3.75 2.24
N LEU A 43 -1.80 -2.70 1.46
CA LEU A 43 -3.19 -2.28 1.23
C LEU A 43 -3.99 -3.30 0.42
N MET A 44 -3.30 -4.12 -0.38
CA MET A 44 -3.88 -5.17 -1.22
C MET A 44 -3.85 -6.54 -0.52
N GLY A 45 -3.62 -6.58 0.79
CA GLY A 45 -3.68 -7.80 1.59
C GLY A 45 -5.11 -8.32 1.76
N ARG A 46 -5.25 -9.47 2.40
CA ARG A 46 -6.55 -10.11 2.61
C ARG A 46 -7.38 -9.35 3.62
N TYR A 47 -8.54 -8.84 3.21
CA TYR A 47 -9.43 -8.11 4.11
C TYR A 47 -9.86 -8.95 5.35
N GLY A 48 -9.74 -8.36 6.54
CA GLY A 48 -10.12 -8.98 7.81
C GLY A 48 -9.12 -10.02 8.35
N ASP A 49 -8.01 -10.25 7.66
CA ASP A 49 -6.98 -11.20 8.11
C ASP A 49 -6.02 -10.52 9.11
N ASN A 50 -6.17 -10.84 10.40
CA ASN A 50 -5.29 -10.32 11.45
C ASN A 50 -4.04 -11.20 11.67
N SER A 51 -3.83 -12.25 10.86
CA SER A 51 -2.57 -12.98 10.92
C SER A 51 -1.42 -12.08 10.43
N HIS A 52 -0.26 -12.30 11.04
CA HIS A 52 0.90 -11.43 10.87
C HIS A 52 1.19 -11.11 9.39
N SER A 53 1.04 -9.83 9.04
CA SER A 53 1.35 -9.25 7.73
C SER A 53 0.50 -9.69 6.54
N LYS A 54 -0.56 -10.49 6.72
CA LYS A 54 -1.42 -10.96 5.60
C LYS A 54 -2.62 -10.06 5.32
N GLY A 55 -3.04 -9.29 6.30
CA GLY A 55 -4.18 -8.38 6.19
C GLY A 55 -3.92 -7.08 5.46
N VAL A 56 -4.95 -6.24 5.36
CA VAL A 56 -4.83 -4.84 4.94
C VAL A 56 -4.11 -4.06 6.04
N ASN A 57 -2.79 -3.97 6.04
CA ASN A 57 -2.04 -3.45 7.19
C ASN A 57 -1.11 -2.28 6.85
N TRP A 58 -0.83 -1.46 7.87
CA TRP A 58 0.06 -0.29 7.79
C TRP A 58 0.94 -0.24 9.04
N PHE A 59 2.21 -0.64 8.88
CA PHE A 59 3.13 -0.90 9.99
C PHE A 59 3.28 0.27 10.96
N HIS A 60 3.63 1.47 10.47
CA HIS A 60 3.81 2.64 11.32
C HIS A 60 2.52 3.22 11.91
N TRP A 61 1.34 2.65 11.61
CA TRP A 61 0.07 3.09 12.19
C TRP A 61 -0.49 2.05 13.18
N LYS A 62 -0.87 0.86 12.70
CA LYS A 62 -1.50 -0.20 13.52
C LYS A 62 -0.70 -1.50 13.56
N GLY A 63 0.53 -1.50 13.07
CA GLY A 63 1.37 -2.70 13.00
C GLY A 63 0.96 -3.67 11.88
N HIS A 64 1.44 -4.91 11.98
CA HIS A 64 1.25 -5.96 10.98
C HIS A 64 0.09 -6.92 11.26
N GLU A 65 -0.47 -6.90 12.47
CA GLU A 65 -1.47 -7.87 12.95
C GLU A 65 -2.86 -7.25 13.05
N HIS A 66 -3.07 -6.11 12.41
CA HIS A 66 -4.36 -5.43 12.36
C HIS A 66 -4.72 -5.12 10.91
N SER A 67 -5.78 -5.78 10.41
CA SER A 67 -6.39 -5.45 9.13
C SER A 67 -7.27 -4.20 9.29
N ILE A 68 -6.91 -3.14 8.59
CA ILE A 68 -7.66 -1.89 8.49
C ILE A 68 -8.98 -2.16 7.74
N GLU A 69 -10.06 -1.58 8.24
CA GLU A 69 -11.43 -1.77 7.72
C GLU A 69 -11.65 -1.09 6.35
N PHE A 70 -10.92 -0.01 6.07
CA PHE A 70 -11.02 0.72 4.83
C PHE A 70 -9.70 1.41 4.46
N ALA A 71 -9.32 1.29 3.20
CA ALA A 71 -8.20 2.01 2.62
C ALA A 71 -8.54 2.47 1.21
N GLU A 72 -8.13 3.70 0.88
CA GLU A 72 -8.37 4.28 -0.43
C GLU A 72 -7.11 5.02 -0.89
N MET A 73 -6.62 4.69 -2.10
CA MET A 73 -5.50 5.36 -2.73
C MET A 73 -6.02 6.36 -3.77
N LYS A 74 -5.72 7.65 -3.59
CA LYS A 74 -6.09 8.71 -4.54
C LYS A 74 -4.85 9.47 -4.97
N ILE A 75 -4.84 9.84 -6.24
CA ILE A 75 -3.86 10.77 -6.79
C ILE A 75 -4.55 12.06 -7.20
N ARG A 76 -3.81 13.16 -7.15
CA ARG A 76 -4.24 14.45 -7.67
C ARG A 76 -3.07 15.06 -8.46
N PRO A 77 -3.32 15.68 -9.62
CA PRO A 77 -2.26 16.36 -10.36
C PRO A 77 -1.51 17.35 -9.47
N SER A 78 -0.18 17.37 -9.57
CA SER A 78 0.65 18.27 -8.77
C SER A 78 0.36 19.75 -9.05
N ASN A 79 -0.10 20.06 -10.28
CA ASN A 79 -0.50 21.39 -10.71
C ASN A 79 -2.02 21.66 -10.57
N PHE A 80 -2.76 20.83 -9.82
CA PHE A 80 -4.19 21.02 -9.65
C PHE A 80 -4.49 22.39 -9.01
N ARG A 81 -5.23 23.22 -9.74
CA ARG A 81 -5.74 24.51 -9.25
C ARG A 81 -7.20 24.34 -8.86
N ASN A 82 -7.52 24.64 -7.61
CA ASN A 82 -8.90 24.63 -7.14
C ASN A 82 -9.66 25.84 -7.75
N LEU A 83 -10.36 25.61 -8.86
CA LEU A 83 -11.12 26.63 -9.58
C LEU A 83 -12.41 27.04 -8.84
N GLU A 84 -12.92 26.21 -7.94
CA GLU A 84 -14.14 26.49 -7.17
C GLU A 84 -13.93 27.60 -6.12
N GLY A 85 -12.68 27.80 -5.66
CA GLY A 85 -12.33 28.90 -4.74
C GLY A 85 -12.35 30.29 -5.39
N ARG A 86 -12.38 30.39 -6.73
CA ARG A 86 -12.39 31.69 -7.45
C ARG A 86 -13.79 32.28 -7.62
N ARG A 87 -14.85 31.46 -7.64
CA ARG A 87 -16.23 31.95 -7.79
C ARG A 87 -16.80 32.60 -6.53
N LYS A 88 -16.23 32.34 -5.35
CA LYS A 88 -16.66 32.97 -4.08
C LYS A 88 -16.03 34.33 -3.79
N ARG A 89 -15.24 34.88 -4.73
CA ARG A 89 -14.56 36.18 -4.60
C ARG A 89 -14.97 37.22 -5.65
N SER A 90 -16.05 36.98 -6.40
CA SER A 90 -16.71 37.98 -7.25
C SER A 90 -18.05 38.40 -6.68
#